data_AF-A0A7T7I867-F1
#
_entry.id   AF-A0A7T7I867-F1
#
_cell.length_a   1.000
_cell.length_b   1.000
_cell.length_c   1.000
_cell.angle_alpha   90.00
_cell.angle_beta   90.00
_cell.angle_gamma   90.00
#
_symmetry.space_group_name_H-M   'P 1'
#
loop_
_entity.id
_entity.type
_entity.pdbx_description
1 polymer ?
#
loop_
_entity_poly.entity_id
_entity_poly.type
_entity_poly.pdbx_seq_one_letter_code
_entity_poly.pdbx_strand_id
1 'polypeptide(L)'
;MRDLTELDGVRDLLAAVLEALDIPYPATVGDRETHDRILNDRVVQAKIALRSALEEHPLGIEWTTQYLREQLAELPPTGYQHYAAKGAGAGR
;
A
#
# COMPACT_ATOMS: atom_id res chain seq x y z
N MET A 1 20.22 23.03 -3.53
CA MET A 1 19.24 22.90 -2.45
C MET A 1 18.12 22.04 -3.02
N ARG A 2 17.97 20.77 -2.60
CA ARG A 2 16.83 19.96 -3.04
C ARG A 2 15.57 20.59 -2.47
N ASP A 3 14.53 20.69 -3.29
CA ASP A 3 13.25 21.21 -2.85
C ASP A 3 12.66 20.26 -1.78
N LEU A 4 12.19 20.83 -0.68
CA LEU A 4 11.65 20.05 0.44
C LEU A 4 10.30 19.43 0.07
N THR A 5 9.55 20.09 -0.82
CA THR A 5 8.26 19.62 -1.36
C THR A 5 8.41 18.32 -2.15
N GLU A 6 9.47 18.20 -2.95
CA GLU A 6 9.81 16.99 -3.69
C GLU A 6 10.12 15.81 -2.77
N LEU A 7 10.80 16.07 -1.63
CA LEU A 7 11.06 15.04 -0.62
C LEU A 7 9.78 14.59 0.09
N ASP A 8 8.86 15.52 0.34
CA ASP A 8 7.55 15.21 0.92
C ASP A 8 6.72 14.36 -0.06
N GLY A 9 6.72 14.70 -1.36
CA GLY A 9 6.06 13.89 -2.40
C GLY A 9 6.62 12.46 -2.48
N VAL A 10 7.95 12.30 -2.48
CA VAL A 10 8.58 10.97 -2.46
C VAL A 10 8.19 10.19 -1.21
N ARG A 11 8.17 10.84 -0.05
CA ARG A 11 7.77 10.20 1.22
C ARG A 11 6.32 9.72 1.17
N ASP A 12 5.43 10.51 0.59
CA ASP A 12 4.02 10.17 0.43
C ASP A 12 3.80 9.00 -0.53
N LEU A 13 4.55 8.96 -1.64
CA LEU A 13 4.55 7.81 -2.54
C LEU A 13 5.03 6.54 -1.82
N LEU A 14 6.13 6.62 -1.07
CA LEU A 14 6.65 5.49 -0.30
C LEU A 14 5.68 5.03 0.78
N ALA A 15 4.94 5.94 1.41
CA ALA A 15 3.90 5.60 2.38
C ALA A 15 2.74 4.83 1.71
N ALA A 16 2.30 5.26 0.52
CA ALA A 16 1.27 4.54 -0.23
C ALA A 16 1.75 3.17 -0.73
N VAL A 17 3.02 3.04 -1.13
CA VAL A 17 3.63 1.75 -1.45
C VAL A 17 3.68 0.84 -0.22
N LEU A 18 4.05 1.37 0.94
CA LEU A 18 4.05 0.61 2.19
C LEU A 18 2.64 0.13 2.54
N GLU A 19 1.62 0.99 2.41
CA GLU A 19 0.22 0.62 2.61
C GLU A 19 -0.21 -0.53 1.69
N ALA A 20 0.24 -0.55 0.44
CA ALA A 20 -0.04 -1.64 -0.49
C ALA A 20 0.51 -2.99 0.00
N LEU A 21 1.70 -2.99 0.60
CA LEU A 21 2.46 -4.19 0.99
C LEU A 21 2.18 -4.66 2.41
N ASP A 22 1.95 -3.74 3.34
CA ASP A 22 1.83 -3.99 4.78
C ASP A 22 0.39 -4.34 5.17
N ILE A 23 -0.16 -5.39 4.55
CA ILE A 23 -1.48 -5.91 4.92
C ILE A 23 -1.37 -6.92 6.07
N PRO A 24 -2.39 -7.04 6.94
CA PRO A 24 -2.34 -7.95 8.07
C PRO A 24 -2.06 -9.40 7.67
N TYR A 25 -1.19 -10.10 8.39
CA TYR A 25 -0.89 -11.50 8.13
C TYR A 25 -2.09 -12.41 8.47
N PRO A 26 -2.40 -13.44 7.66
CA PRO A 26 -3.54 -14.31 7.90
C PRO A 26 -3.36 -15.12 9.19
N ALA A 27 -4.45 -15.27 9.94
CA ALA A 27 -4.46 -16.00 11.20
C ALA A 27 -4.44 -17.53 11.00
N THR A 28 -4.92 -18.00 9.85
CA THR A 28 -5.05 -19.43 9.55
C THR A 28 -4.39 -19.80 8.21
N VAL A 29 -4.12 -21.09 8.01
CA VAL A 29 -3.65 -21.62 6.72
C VAL A 29 -4.72 -21.50 5.64
N GLY A 30 -6.01 -21.67 6.00
CA GLY A 30 -7.13 -21.55 5.06
C GLY A 30 -7.33 -20.12 4.52
N ASP A 31 -6.89 -19.12 5.28
CA ASP A 31 -6.94 -17.70 4.89
C ASP A 31 -5.78 -17.28 3.97
N ARG A 32 -4.73 -18.10 3.83
CA ARG A 32 -3.52 -17.74 3.05
C ARG A 32 -3.83 -17.48 1.60
N GLU A 33 -4.66 -18.31 0.96
CA GLU A 33 -4.99 -18.14 -0.45
C GLU A 33 -5.70 -16.79 -0.72
N THR A 34 -6.61 -16.39 0.18
CA THR A 34 -7.30 -15.10 0.07
C THR A 34 -6.36 -13.93 0.34
N HIS A 35 -5.54 -14.03 1.39
CA HIS A 35 -4.50 -13.06 1.68
C HIS A 35 -3.54 -12.87 0.49
N ASP A 36 -3.00 -13.97 -0.06
CA ASP A 36 -1.99 -13.94 -1.11
C ASP A 36 -2.54 -13.35 -2.40
N ARG A 37 -3.81 -13.64 -2.73
CA ARG A 37 -4.50 -13.01 -3.86
C ARG A 37 -4.63 -11.51 -3.66
N ILE A 38 -5.10 -11.05 -2.49
CA ILE A 38 -5.24 -9.62 -2.19
C ILE A 38 -3.88 -8.91 -2.22
N LEU A 39 -2.86 -9.51 -1.59
CA LEU A 39 -1.51 -8.96 -1.61
C LEU A 39 -0.97 -8.87 -3.03
N ASN A 40 -1.17 -9.90 -3.84
CA ASN A 40 -0.72 -9.89 -5.23
C ASN A 40 -1.39 -8.76 -6.04
N ASP A 41 -2.70 -8.57 -5.89
CA ASP A 41 -3.41 -7.49 -6.58
C ASP A 41 -2.90 -6.11 -6.16
N ARG A 42 -2.66 -5.89 -4.85
CA ARG A 42 -2.10 -4.65 -4.32
C ARG A 42 -0.64 -4.42 -4.76
N VAL A 43 0.18 -5.47 -4.80
CA VAL A 43 1.57 -5.43 -5.30
C VAL A 43 1.63 -5.03 -6.77
N VAL A 44 0.69 -5.51 -7.59
CA VAL A 44 0.60 -5.10 -9.00
C VAL A 44 0.38 -3.59 -9.12
N GLN A 45 -0.51 -3.01 -8.31
CA GLN A 45 -0.76 -1.57 -8.32
C GLN A 45 0.46 -0.77 -7.85
N ALA A 46 1.11 -1.20 -6.76
CA ALA A 46 2.35 -0.58 -6.29
C ALA A 46 3.46 -0.63 -7.36
N LYS A 47 3.58 -1.75 -8.08
CA LYS A 47 4.55 -1.90 -9.18
C LYS A 47 4.24 -0.96 -10.35
N ILE A 48 2.99 -0.78 -10.71
CA ILE A 48 2.57 0.16 -11.77
C ILE A 48 2.93 1.59 -11.37
N ALA A 49 2.59 1.99 -10.14
CA ALA A 49 2.90 3.31 -9.60
C ALA A 49 4.43 3.56 -9.59
N LEU A 50 5.21 2.63 -9.07
CA LEU A 50 6.68 2.74 -9.05
C LEU A 50 7.28 2.84 -10.46
N ARG A 51 6.75 2.11 -11.44
CA ARG A 51 7.21 2.25 -12.83
C ARG A 51 6.92 3.64 -13.37
N SER A 52 5.70 4.14 -13.18
CA SER A 52 5.33 5.48 -13.64
C SER A 52 6.18 6.57 -13.00
N ALA A 53 6.48 6.48 -11.70
CA ALA A 53 7.34 7.44 -11.01
C ALA A 53 8.81 7.41 -11.48
N LEU A 54 9.26 6.29 -12.07
CA LEU A 54 10.62 6.09 -12.55
C LEU A 54 10.77 6.31 -14.08
N GLU A 55 9.69 6.66 -14.77
CA GLU A 55 9.73 7.00 -16.20
C GLU A 55 10.56 8.27 -16.45
N GLU A 56 11.11 8.40 -17.66
CA GLU A 56 11.89 9.58 -18.08
C GLU A 56 11.04 10.86 -18.10
N HIS A 57 9.72 10.70 -18.31
CA HIS A 57 8.72 11.77 -18.31
C HIS A 57 7.52 11.36 -17.45
N PRO A 58 7.65 11.40 -16.11
CA PRO A 58 6.59 10.97 -15.21
C PRO A 58 5.44 11.97 -15.21
N LEU A 59 4.23 11.49 -14.93
CA LEU A 59 3.04 12.34 -14.77
C LEU A 59 3.05 13.20 -13.48
N GLY A 60 4.07 13.02 -12.63
CA GLY A 60 4.24 13.69 -11.34
C GLY A 60 4.02 12.74 -10.16
N ILE A 61 4.81 12.90 -9.09
CA ILE A 61 4.77 12.02 -7.93
C ILE A 61 3.41 12.10 -7.21
N GLU A 62 2.81 13.29 -7.14
CA GLU A 62 1.51 13.53 -6.54
C GLU A 62 0.41 12.77 -7.28
N TRP A 63 0.41 12.84 -8.62
CA TRP A 63 -0.54 12.12 -9.45
C TRP A 63 -0.40 10.61 -9.30
N THR A 64 0.83 10.10 -9.37
CA THR A 64 1.12 8.67 -9.18
C THR A 64 0.70 8.19 -7.78
N THR A 65 0.92 9.00 -6.74
CA THR A 65 0.52 8.68 -5.36
C THR A 65 -1.00 8.64 -5.22
N GLN A 66 -1.71 9.62 -5.77
CA GLN A 66 -3.16 9.67 -5.74
C GLN A 66 -3.77 8.48 -6.49
N TYR A 67 -3.26 8.17 -7.68
CA TYR A 67 -3.64 6.99 -8.44
C TYR A 67 -3.49 5.71 -7.61
N LEU A 68 -2.34 5.51 -6.95
CA LEU A 68 -2.12 4.33 -6.12
C LEU A 68 -3.16 4.25 -4.99
N ARG A 69 -3.42 5.34 -4.28
CA ARG A 69 -4.41 5.37 -3.18
C ARG A 69 -5.82 5.01 -3.68
N GLU A 70 -6.22 5.51 -4.84
CA GLU A 70 -7.50 5.15 -5.46
C GLU A 70 -7.57 3.65 -5.77
N GLN A 71 -6.50 3.07 -6.33
CA GLN A 71 -6.46 1.63 -6.57
C GLN A 71 -6.48 0.81 -5.27
N LEU A 72 -5.83 1.27 -4.20
CA LEU A 72 -5.85 0.59 -2.91
C LEU A 72 -7.21 0.66 -2.21
N ALA A 73 -7.99 1.71 -2.44
CA ALA A 73 -9.35 1.83 -1.94
C ALA A 73 -10.29 0.78 -2.55
N GLU A 74 -10.07 0.42 -3.82
CA GLU A 74 -10.79 -0.66 -4.51
C GLU A 74 -10.32 -2.06 -4.11
N LEU A 75 -9.19 -2.18 -3.41
CA LEU A 75 -8.56 -3.44 -3.01
C LEU A 75 -8.42 -3.55 -1.48
N PRO A 76 -9.50 -3.49 -0.68
CA PRO A 76 -9.41 -3.46 0.77
C PRO A 76 -8.73 -4.73 1.31
N PRO A 77 -7.84 -4.62 2.32
CA PRO A 77 -7.14 -5.76 2.92
C PRO A 77 -8.05 -6.53 3.89
N THR A 78 -9.18 -7.03 3.38
CA THR A 78 -10.26 -7.63 4.15
C THR A 78 -10.75 -8.92 3.48
N GLY A 79 -11.65 -9.66 4.13
CA GLY A 79 -12.17 -10.92 3.62
C GLY A 79 -11.38 -12.16 4.04
N TYR A 80 -10.43 -12.01 4.96
CA TYR A 80 -9.71 -13.11 5.60
C TYR A 80 -9.48 -12.81 7.09
N GLN A 81 -9.38 -13.84 7.92
CA GLN A 81 -9.06 -13.66 9.34
C GLN A 81 -7.59 -13.30 9.50
N HIS A 82 -7.30 -12.28 10.32
CA HIS A 82 -5.95 -11.84 10.62
C HIS A 82 -5.82 -11.55 12.11
N TYR A 83 -4.60 -11.62 12.63
CA TYR A 83 -4.34 -11.14 13.98
C TYR A 83 -4.48 -9.62 13.98
N ALA A 84 -5.49 -9.08 14.68
CA ALA A 84 -5.52 -7.65 14.96
C ALA A 84 -4.23 -7.31 15.71
N ALA A 85 -3.44 -6.36 15.19
CA ALA A 85 -2.29 -5.85 15.92
C ALA A 85 -2.78 -5.42 17.31
N LYS A 86 -2.19 -6.00 18.38
CA LYS A 86 -2.57 -5.73 19.76
C LYS A 86 -2.22 -4.28 20.10
N GLY A 87 -3.15 -3.38 19.80
CA GLY A 87 -2.94 -1.94 19.85
C GLY A 87 -4.20 -1.13 20.16
N ALA A 88 -5.13 -1.67 20.95
CA ALA A 88 -6.16 -0.89 21.67
C ALA A 88 -6.92 -1.83 22.61
N GLY A 89 -6.47 -1.92 23.86
CA GLY A 89 -7.09 -2.77 24.87
C GLY A 89 -6.50 -2.50 26.24
N ALA A 90 -6.65 -1.26 26.70
CA ALA A 90 -6.39 -0.89 28.07
C ALA A 90 -7.37 -1.59 29.02
N GLY A 91 -6.81 -2.15 30.10
CA GLY A 91 -7.40 -2.28 31.44
C GLY A 91 -8.79 -2.89 31.57
N ARG A 92 -8.84 -4.11 32.12
CA ARG A 92 -9.59 -4.41 33.35
C ARG A 92 -8.79 -5.36 34.22
#